data_AF-A0A960KBE0-F1
#
_entry.id   AF-A0A960KBE0-F1
#
_cell.length_a   1.000
_cell.length_b   1.000
_cell.length_c   1.000
_cell.angle_alpha   90.00
_cell.angle_beta   90.00
_cell.angle_gamma   90.00
#
_symmetry.space_group_name_H-M   'P 1'
#
loop_
_entity.id
_entity.type
_entity.pdbx_description
1 polymer ?
#
loop_
_entity_poly.entity_id
_entity_poly.type
_entity_poly.pdbx_seq_one_letter_code
_entity_poly.pdbx_strand_id
1 'polypeptide(L)' 'MASLAEIVRSRSSLSLAEVVHLQRLVATWNMLADFCFSDLLLFVPLDAQTAGPSDTTEFMVVGHVRPSTTQT' A
#
# COMPACT_ATOMS: atom_id res chain seq x y z
N MET A 1 2.56 3.24 -18.30
CA MET A 1 2.25 3.50 -16.88
C MET A 1 2.89 2.37 -16.08
N ALA A 2 3.76 2.70 -15.13
CA ALA A 2 4.34 1.68 -14.26
C ALA A 2 3.23 1.08 -13.39
N SER A 3 3.14 -0.25 -13.37
CA SER A 3 2.26 -0.99 -12.48
C SER A 3 2.69 -0.79 -11.02
N LEU A 4 1.75 -0.97 -10.08
CA LEU A 4 2.04 -0.91 -8.64
C LEU A 4 3.24 -1.80 -8.28
N ALA A 5 3.35 -2.99 -8.89
CA ALA A 5 4.45 -3.91 -8.67
C ALA A 5 5.81 -3.35 -9.13
N GLU A 6 5.86 -2.57 -10.21
CA GLU A 6 7.10 -1.93 -10.69
C GLU A 6 7.52 -0.76 -9.79
N ILE A 7 6.56 0.00 -9.26
CA ILE A 7 6.84 1.11 -8.33
C ILE A 7 7.32 0.55 -6.99
N VAL A 8 6.65 -0.48 -6.47
CA VAL A 8 7.05 -1.14 -5.23
C VAL A 8 8.42 -1.81 -5.37
N ARG A 9 8.70 -2.51 -6.47
CA ARG A 9 9.99 -3.17 -6.68
C ARG A 9 11.15 -2.18 -6.86
N SER A 10 10.90 -1.01 -7.44
CA SER A 10 11.97 -0.01 -7.66
C SER A 10 12.30 0.80 -6.43
N ARG A 11 11.42 0.84 -5.41
CA ARG A 11 11.55 1.74 -4.26
C ARG A 11 11.42 1.07 -2.89
N SER A 12 11.17 -0.23 -2.84
CA SER A 12 11.13 -1.01 -1.61
C SER A 12 11.88 -2.33 -1.78
N SER A 13 12.36 -2.89 -0.68
CA SER A 13 13.06 -4.17 -0.63
C SER A 13 12.13 -5.39 -0.57
N LEU A 14 10.85 -5.24 -0.94
CA LEU A 14 9.87 -6.32 -0.89
C LEU A 14 10.09 -7.39 -1.96
N SER A 15 10.05 -8.64 -1.55
CA SER A 15 10.03 -9.80 -2.43
C SER A 15 8.72 -9.91 -3.21
N LEU A 16 8.73 -10.66 -4.32
CA LEU A 16 7.53 -10.91 -5.12
C LEU A 16 6.40 -11.55 -4.29
N ALA A 17 6.73 -12.46 -3.37
CA ALA A 17 5.74 -13.13 -2.52
C ALA A 17 5.05 -12.14 -1.58
N GLU A 18 5.80 -11.19 -1.01
CA GLU A 18 5.25 -10.13 -0.17
C GLU A 18 4.35 -9.19 -0.97
N VAL A 19 4.75 -8.80 -2.19
CA VAL A 19 3.90 -7.97 -3.06
C VAL A 19 2.57 -8.67 -3.37
N VAL A 20 2.59 -9.95 -3.71
CA VAL A 20 1.37 -10.74 -3.97
C VAL A 20 0.51 -10.84 -2.70
N HIS A 21 1.12 -10.96 -1.53
CA HIS A 21 0.40 -10.96 -0.26
C HIS A 21 -0.29 -9.62 -0.01
N LEU A 22 0.40 -8.50 -0.20
CA LEU A 22 -0.18 -7.15 -0.06
C LEU A 22 -1.33 -6.92 -1.04
N GLN A 23 -1.21 -7.39 -2.28
CA GLN A 23 -2.31 -7.31 -3.27
C GLN A 23 -3.55 -8.08 -2.80
N ARG A 24 -3.37 -9.30 -2.28
CA ARG A 24 -4.47 -10.09 -1.70
C ARG A 24 -5.09 -9.39 -0.50
N LEU A 25 -4.27 -8.81 0.37
CA LEU A 25 -4.70 -8.08 1.55
C LEU A 25 -5.60 -6.89 1.16
N VAL A 26 -5.13 -6.03 0.25
CA VAL A 26 -5.90 -4.87 -0.25
C VAL A 26 -7.21 -5.31 -0.91
N ALA A 27 -7.21 -6.40 -1.68
CA ALA A 27 -8.42 -6.92 -2.31
C ALA A 27 -9.50 -7.36 -1.29
N THR A 28 -9.10 -7.77 -0.08
CA THR A 28 -10.02 -8.17 0.99
C THR A 28 -10.51 -7.02 1.88
N TRP A 29 -9.93 -5.82 1.73
CA TRP A 29 -10.19 -4.70 2.65
C TRP A 29 -11.48 -3.91 2.37
N ASN A 30 -12.19 -4.15 1.26
CA ASN A 30 -13.45 -3.46 0.98
C ASN A 30 -14.46 -3.61 2.13
N MET A 31 -14.67 -4.85 2.60
CA MET A 31 -15.60 -5.12 3.70
C MET A 31 -15.14 -4.47 5.01
N LEU A 32 -13.82 -4.38 5.25
CA LEU A 32 -13.27 -3.71 6.42
C LEU A 32 -13.48 -2.19 6.34
N ALA A 33 -13.23 -1.58 5.18
CA ALA A 33 -13.47 -0.16 4.94
C ALA A 33 -14.95 0.20 5.15
N ASP A 34 -15.86 -0.64 4.66
CA ASP A 34 -17.31 -0.48 4.87
C ASP A 34 -17.69 -0.54 6.35
N PHE A 35 -17.15 -1.51 7.12
CA PHE A 35 -17.42 -1.58 8.56
C PHE A 35 -16.86 -0.39 9.35
N CYS A 36 -15.72 0.14 8.93
CA CYS A 36 -15.09 1.28 9.58
C CYS A 36 -15.66 2.63 9.14
N PHE A 37 -16.49 2.67 8.08
CA PHE A 37 -16.93 3.90 7.41
C PHE A 37 -15.75 4.85 7.08
N SER A 38 -14.60 4.28 6.72
CA SER A 38 -13.35 5.03 6.59
C SER A 38 -12.49 4.52 5.45
N ASP A 39 -11.66 5.42 4.91
CA ASP A 39 -10.68 5.09 3.91
C ASP A 39 -9.49 4.36 4.54
N LEU A 40 -9.06 3.27 3.91
CA LEU A 40 -7.89 2.52 4.36
C LEU A 40 -6.71 2.76 3.40
N LEU A 41 -5.57 3.11 3.96
CA LEU A 41 -4.31 3.34 3.24
C LEU A 41 -3.28 2.29 3.62
N LEU A 42 -2.66 1.65 2.64
CA LEU A 42 -1.54 0.73 2.84
C LEU A 42 -0.22 1.46 2.61
N PHE A 43 0.63 1.47 3.64
CA PHE A 43 1.98 2.02 3.59
C PHE A 43 3.02 0.91 3.53
N VAL A 44 4.04 1.10 2.70
CA VAL A 44 5.21 0.21 2.60
C VAL A 44 6.48 1.03 2.84
N PRO A 45 7.44 0.53 3.63
CA PRO A 45 8.70 1.23 3.84
C PRO A 45 9.49 1.33 2.54
N LEU A 46 10.07 2.49 2.31
CA LEU A 46 11.03 2.71 1.24
C LEU A 46 12.37 2.05 1.59
N ASP A 47 13.10 1.62 0.57
CA ASP A 47 14.46 1.14 0.76
C ASP A 47 15.35 2.29 1.27
N ALA A 48 16.25 2.00 2.20
CA ALA A 48 17.20 2.96 2.76
C ALA A 48 18.07 3.64 1.69
N GLN A 49 18.30 2.99 0.53
CA GLN A 49 19.01 3.63 -0.58
C GLN A 49 18.14 4.64 -1.36
N THR A 50 16.82 4.52 -1.27
CA THR A 50 15.86 5.40 -1.95
C THR A 50 15.33 6.48 -0.99
N ALA A 51 15.40 6.21 0.31
CA ALA A 51 15.07 7.18 1.35
C ALA A 51 16.15 8.29 1.39
N GLY A 52 15.72 9.53 1.61
CA GLY A 52 16.61 10.68 1.76
C GLY A 52 17.57 10.52 2.94
N PRO A 53 18.57 11.40 3.09
CA PRO A 53 19.64 11.31 4.10
C PRO A 53 19.16 11.52 5.56
N SER A 54 17.85 11.46 5.80
CA SER A 54 17.22 11.51 7.11
C SER A 54 17.27 10.13 7.79
N ASP A 55 17.59 10.12 9.09
CA ASP A 55 17.59 8.94 9.97
C ASP A 55 16.17 8.37 10.23
N THR A 56 15.21 8.68 9.36
CA THR A 56 13.79 8.34 9.50
C THR A 56 13.36 7.40 8.37
N THR A 57 12.71 6.30 8.72
CA THR A 57 12.09 5.40 7.74
C THR A 57 11.00 6.14 6.97
N GLU A 58 11.21 6.34 5.67
CA GLU A 58 10.20 6.90 4.79
C GLU A 58 9.24 5.80 4.30
N PHE A 59 7.97 6.17 4.08
CA PHE A 59 6.94 5.25 3.64
C PHE A 59 6.27 5.74 2.36
N MET A 60 5.91 4.80 1.50
CA MET A 60 5.10 5.05 0.31
C MET A 60 3.70 4.46 0.48
N VAL A 61 2.68 5.19 0.03
CA VAL A 61 1.33 4.66 -0.09
C VAL A 61 1.23 3.79 -1.35
N VAL A 62 0.87 2.51 -1.16
CA VAL A 62 0.78 1.51 -2.24
C VAL A 62 -0.62 0.93 -2.40
N GLY A 63 -1.57 1.35 -1.57
CA GLY A 63 -2.96 0.92 -1.66
C GLY A 63 -3.89 1.93 -1.02
N HIS A 64 -5.05 2.11 -1.63
CA HIS A 64 -6.12 2.96 -1.12
C HIS A 64 -7.46 2.25 -1.37
N VAL A 65 -8.20 2.02 -0.29
CA VAL A 65 -9.51 1.37 -0.33
C VAL A 65 -10.54 2.34 0.23
N ARG A 66 -11.55 2.64 -0.59
CA ARG A 66 -12.69 3.47 -0.21
C ARG A 66 -13.83 2.56 0.26
N PRO A 67 -14.61 2.96 1.27
CA PRO A 67 -15.88 2.30 1.53
C PRO A 67 -16.80 2.46 0.31
N SER A 68 -17.55 1.40 0.01
CA SER A 68 -18.51 1.31 -1.09
C SER A 68 -19.93 1.70 -0.65
N THR A 69 -20.20 1.77 0.65
CA THR A 69 -21.53 2.10 1.20
C THR A 69 -21.84 3.61 1.24
N THR A 70 -21.19 4.43 0.43
CA THR A 70 -21.33 5.90 0.41
C THR A 70 -22.66 6.41 -0.17
N GLN A 71 -23.69 5.58 -0.26
CA GLN A 71 -24.98 5.93 -0.85
C GLN A 71 -26.13 5.62 0.11
N THR A 72 -26.58 6.67 0.81
CA THR A 72 -27.93 6.81 1.36
C THR A 72 -28.38 8.24 1.10
#